data_AF-A0A2W4S7J4-F1
#
_entry.id   AF-A0A2W4S7J4-F1
#
_cell.length_a   1.000
_cell.length_b   1.000
_cell.length_c   1.000
_cell.angle_alpha   90.00
_cell.angle_beta   90.00
_cell.angle_gamma   90.00
#
_symmetry.space_group_name_H-M   'P 1'
#
loop_
_entity.id
_entity.type
_entity.pdbx_description
1 polymer ?
#
loop_
_entity_poly.entity_id
_entity_poly.type
_entity_poly.pdbx_seq_one_letter_code
_entity_poly.pdbx_strand_id
1 'polypeptide(L)'
;MSTTQSAVAESPVIINGLDVNAALATIAAIKADKSLAKFQFRARNTWINGGENRSVIRDFYGAGREDNSRSTSFEFTNGEPPVLLGNNEGANPVEFLLHALAGCVTTTFVLHAMARGIVIKELSTELAGDLDLQGLLGLDEAVSPGYEQIRIRMHVKADCSDKDLEDLLAYAQQHSPVCNTICRPVPVVIERVTG
;
A
#
# COMPACT_ATOMS: atom_id res chain seq x y z
N MET A 1 -22.04 -35.72 37.65
CA MET A 1 -20.76 -35.00 37.48
C MET A 1 -20.44 -34.99 36.00
N SER A 2 -20.64 -33.86 35.33
CA SER A 2 -20.20 -33.66 33.94
C SER A 2 -19.43 -32.36 33.93
N THR A 3 -18.11 -32.49 33.84
CA THR A 3 -17.16 -31.38 33.81
C THR A 3 -17.09 -30.87 32.38
N THR A 4 -17.72 -29.74 32.11
CA THR A 4 -17.51 -28.98 30.87
C THR A 4 -16.11 -28.39 30.94
N GLN A 5 -15.19 -28.99 30.19
CA GLN A 5 -13.83 -28.48 30.03
C GLN A 5 -13.91 -27.27 29.09
N SER A 6 -13.93 -26.05 29.65
CA SER A 6 -13.72 -24.84 28.86
C SER A 6 -12.36 -24.91 28.20
N ALA A 7 -12.33 -24.96 26.87
CA ALA A 7 -11.12 -24.78 26.10
C ALA A 7 -10.56 -23.38 26.40
N VAL A 8 -9.38 -23.32 27.01
CA VAL A 8 -8.64 -22.08 27.19
C VAL A 8 -8.19 -21.64 25.80
N ALA A 9 -8.71 -20.52 25.30
CA ALA A 9 -8.20 -19.93 24.07
C ALA A 9 -6.72 -19.54 24.29
N GLU A 10 -5.81 -20.09 23.49
CA GLU A 10 -4.40 -19.71 23.54
C GLU A 10 -4.23 -18.22 23.23
N SER A 11 -3.34 -17.56 23.98
CA SER A 11 -3.00 -16.15 23.75
C SER A 11 -2.40 -15.94 22.34
N PRO A 12 -2.68 -14.81 21.68
CA PRO A 12 -2.19 -14.58 20.32
C PRO A 12 -0.66 -14.49 20.29
N VAL A 13 -0.05 -15.18 19.32
CA VAL A 13 1.39 -15.05 19.05
C VAL A 13 1.59 -13.78 18.22
N ILE A 14 2.26 -12.78 18.81
CA ILE A 14 2.49 -11.48 18.17
C ILE A 14 3.95 -11.37 17.71
N ILE A 15 4.16 -11.05 16.43
CA ILE A 15 5.47 -10.71 15.87
C ILE A 15 5.33 -9.42 15.06
N ASN A 16 6.21 -8.44 15.30
CA ASN A 16 6.19 -7.13 14.64
C ASN A 16 4.82 -6.41 14.71
N GLY A 17 4.07 -6.64 15.79
CA GLY A 17 2.72 -6.08 15.98
C GLY A 17 1.60 -6.81 15.22
N LEU A 18 1.89 -7.96 14.59
CA LEU A 18 0.93 -8.76 13.84
C LEU A 18 0.62 -10.07 14.56
N ASP A 19 -0.66 -10.47 14.55
CA ASP A 19 -1.12 -11.74 15.06
C ASP A 19 -0.87 -12.87 14.04
N VAL A 20 0.08 -13.74 14.37
CA VAL A 20 0.50 -14.87 13.54
C VAL A 20 -0.66 -15.87 13.36
N ASN A 21 -1.43 -16.11 14.41
CA ASN A 21 -2.55 -17.06 14.39
C ASN A 21 -3.67 -16.54 13.47
N ALA A 22 -3.98 -15.24 13.54
CA ALA A 22 -4.96 -14.62 12.65
C ALA A 22 -4.53 -14.64 11.17
N ALA A 23 -3.24 -14.44 10.90
CA ALA A 23 -2.68 -14.52 9.54
C ALA A 23 -2.80 -15.95 8.99
N LEU A 24 -2.44 -16.97 9.77
CA LEU A 24 -2.58 -18.38 9.40
C LEU A 24 -4.04 -18.76 9.15
N ALA A 25 -4.97 -18.29 10.00
CA ALA A 25 -6.39 -18.50 9.81
C ALA A 25 -6.90 -17.87 8.50
N THR A 26 -6.43 -16.66 8.16
CA THR A 26 -6.76 -15.99 6.90
C THR A 26 -6.27 -16.79 5.69
N ILE A 27 -5.04 -17.29 5.74
CA ILE A 27 -4.48 -18.14 4.67
C ILE A 27 -5.28 -19.44 4.53
N ALA A 28 -5.64 -20.08 5.65
CA ALA A 28 -6.45 -21.30 5.64
C ALA A 28 -7.83 -21.04 5.03
N ALA A 29 -8.48 -19.94 5.39
CA ALA A 29 -9.78 -19.54 4.83
C ALA A 29 -9.70 -19.33 3.31
N ILE A 30 -8.67 -18.61 2.82
CA ILE A 30 -8.46 -18.39 1.38
C ILE A 30 -8.14 -19.69 0.64
N LYS A 31 -7.39 -20.61 1.26
CA LYS A 31 -7.11 -21.93 0.67
C LYS A 31 -8.37 -22.77 0.54
N ALA A 32 -9.28 -22.69 1.52
CA ALA A 32 -10.57 -23.38 1.51
C ALA A 32 -11.55 -22.74 0.51
N ASP A 33 -11.57 -21.41 0.42
CA ASP A 33 -12.38 -20.64 -0.52
C ASP A 33 -11.58 -19.49 -1.14
N LYS A 34 -11.12 -19.71 -2.37
CA LYS A 34 -10.34 -18.72 -3.13
C LYS A 34 -11.11 -17.44 -3.43
N SER A 35 -12.45 -17.45 -3.37
CA SER A 35 -13.26 -16.26 -3.62
C SER A 35 -13.02 -15.18 -2.56
N LEU A 36 -12.65 -15.58 -1.33
CA LEU A 36 -12.34 -14.68 -0.23
C LEU A 36 -11.10 -13.81 -0.48
N ALA A 37 -10.24 -14.18 -1.42
CA ALA A 37 -9.06 -13.41 -1.81
C ALA A 37 -9.38 -12.25 -2.79
N LYS A 38 -10.62 -12.10 -3.25
CA LYS A 38 -11.01 -11.02 -4.15
C LYS A 38 -11.34 -9.75 -3.37
N PHE A 39 -10.61 -8.68 -3.68
CA PHE A 39 -10.81 -7.37 -3.08
C PHE A 39 -11.07 -6.32 -4.16
N GLN A 40 -11.90 -5.34 -3.83
CA GLN A 40 -12.08 -4.12 -4.61
C GLN A 40 -11.92 -2.92 -3.68
N PHE A 41 -10.84 -2.17 -3.86
CA PHE A 41 -10.59 -0.93 -3.13
C PHE A 41 -11.14 0.27 -3.90
N ARG A 42 -11.59 1.30 -3.17
CA ARG A 42 -12.27 2.45 -3.76
C ARG A 42 -11.76 3.76 -3.16
N ALA A 43 -11.66 4.76 -4.02
CA ALA A 43 -11.42 6.16 -3.65
C ALA A 43 -12.38 7.03 -4.46
N ARG A 44 -12.78 8.16 -3.90
CA ARG A 44 -13.56 9.20 -4.58
C ARG A 44 -12.82 10.51 -4.45
N ASN A 45 -12.80 11.32 -5.49
CA ASN A 45 -12.08 12.59 -5.50
C ASN A 45 -12.99 13.71 -6.01
N THR A 46 -12.85 14.89 -5.40
CA THR A 46 -13.56 16.11 -5.78
C THR A 46 -12.55 17.22 -6.01
N TRP A 47 -12.62 17.85 -7.18
CA TRP A 47 -11.88 19.07 -7.46
C TRP A 47 -12.38 20.21 -6.55
N ILE A 48 -11.45 21.01 -6.02
CA ILE A 48 -11.77 22.17 -5.17
C ILE A 48 -11.55 23.44 -5.98
N ASN A 49 -10.31 23.74 -6.34
CA ASN A 49 -9.93 24.89 -7.16
C ASN A 49 -8.48 24.74 -7.64
N GLY A 50 -8.12 25.30 -8.80
CA GLY A 50 -6.74 25.21 -9.32
C GLY A 50 -6.25 23.76 -9.37
N GLY A 51 -5.04 23.50 -8.86
CA GLY A 51 -4.50 22.15 -8.65
C GLY A 51 -5.02 21.43 -7.41
N GLU A 52 -5.76 22.11 -6.51
CA GLU A 52 -6.28 21.52 -5.28
C GLU A 52 -7.47 20.59 -5.54
N ASN A 53 -7.39 19.39 -4.97
CA ASN A 53 -8.48 18.42 -4.96
C ASN A 53 -8.41 17.55 -3.70
N ARG A 54 -9.54 16.93 -3.33
CA ARG A 54 -9.64 16.11 -2.13
C ARG A 54 -10.17 14.72 -2.40
N SER A 55 -9.40 13.73 -1.97
CA SER A 55 -9.75 12.31 -2.02
C SER A 55 -10.34 11.85 -0.70
N VAL A 56 -11.34 10.97 -0.80
CA VAL A 56 -12.03 10.30 0.32
C VAL A 56 -11.92 8.80 0.13
N ILE A 57 -11.40 8.09 1.12
CA ILE A 57 -11.27 6.62 1.15
C ILE A 57 -12.06 6.11 2.37
N ARG A 58 -12.98 5.17 2.13
CA ARG A 58 -13.80 4.57 3.20
C ARG A 58 -14.06 3.10 2.96
N ASP A 59 -14.99 2.78 2.08
CA ASP A 59 -15.47 1.43 1.81
C ASP A 59 -14.57 0.63 0.85
N PHE A 60 -14.64 -0.69 0.97
CA PHE A 60 -14.04 -1.65 0.04
C PHE A 60 -14.85 -2.95 0.07
N TYR A 61 -14.74 -3.77 -0.98
CA TYR A 61 -15.21 -5.15 -0.97
C TYR A 61 -14.04 -6.08 -0.66
N GLY A 62 -14.27 -7.09 0.17
CA GLY A 62 -13.24 -8.08 0.51
C GLY A 62 -13.80 -9.22 1.35
N ALA A 63 -13.14 -10.37 1.34
CA ALA A 63 -13.56 -11.55 2.13
C ALA A 63 -15.06 -11.91 1.93
N GLY A 64 -15.54 -11.80 0.69
CA GLY A 64 -16.91 -12.16 0.30
C GLY A 64 -18.00 -11.13 0.60
N ARG A 65 -17.67 -9.94 1.13
CA ARG A 65 -18.67 -8.93 1.54
C ARG A 65 -18.20 -7.49 1.34
N GLU A 66 -19.15 -6.55 1.35
CA GLU A 66 -18.84 -5.13 1.53
C GLU A 66 -18.35 -4.87 2.96
N ASP A 67 -17.22 -4.19 3.09
CA ASP A 67 -16.68 -3.76 4.36
C ASP A 67 -17.31 -2.44 4.81
N ASN A 68 -17.80 -2.45 6.04
CA ASN A 68 -18.34 -1.27 6.72
C ASN A 68 -17.63 -1.05 8.07
N SER A 69 -16.41 -1.56 8.24
CA SER A 69 -15.67 -1.48 9.51
C SER A 69 -15.20 -0.05 9.83
N ARG A 70 -15.04 0.80 8.81
CA ARG A 70 -14.62 2.20 8.93
C ARG A 70 -15.84 3.12 9.06
N SER A 71 -16.07 3.63 10.26
CA SER A 71 -17.14 4.60 10.56
C SER A 71 -16.87 6.00 10.01
N THR A 72 -15.59 6.38 9.88
CA THR A 72 -15.15 7.68 9.36
C THR A 72 -14.28 7.47 8.12
N SER A 73 -14.38 8.38 7.15
CA SER A 73 -13.50 8.39 5.98
C SER A 73 -12.11 8.93 6.30
N PHE A 74 -11.12 8.44 5.57
CA PHE A 74 -9.82 9.10 5.46
C PHE A 74 -9.90 10.15 4.35
N GLU A 75 -9.44 11.36 4.65
CA GLU A 75 -9.43 12.48 3.70
C GLU A 75 -8.00 12.93 3.44
N PHE A 76 -7.69 13.15 2.17
CA PHE A 76 -6.37 13.58 1.72
C PHE A 76 -6.52 14.71 0.71
N THR A 77 -5.87 15.84 0.97
CA THR A 77 -5.78 16.95 0.02
C THR A 77 -4.55 16.75 -0.85
N ASN A 78 -4.73 16.72 -2.16
CA ASN A 78 -3.65 16.94 -3.10
C ASN A 78 -3.58 18.45 -3.39
N GLY A 79 -2.38 18.99 -3.36
CA GLY A 79 -2.08 20.35 -3.80
C GLY A 79 -0.91 20.36 -4.77
N GLU A 80 -0.40 21.54 -5.07
CA GLU A 80 0.86 21.69 -5.81
C GLU A 80 1.74 22.74 -5.10
N PRO A 81 3.07 22.64 -5.20
CA PRO A 81 3.93 23.71 -4.76
C PRO A 81 3.79 24.95 -5.68
N PRO A 82 4.24 26.14 -5.25
CA PRO A 82 4.18 27.35 -6.08
C PRO A 82 4.82 27.24 -7.46
N VAL A 83 5.90 26.45 -7.59
CA VAL A 83 6.57 26.23 -8.88
C VAL A 83 5.71 25.42 -9.86
N LEU A 84 4.70 24.69 -9.35
CA LEU A 84 3.69 23.94 -10.12
C LEU A 84 2.28 24.56 -9.97
N LEU A 85 2.22 25.88 -9.77
CA LEU A 85 0.97 26.67 -9.79
C LEU A 85 -0.02 26.38 -8.63
N GLY A 86 0.45 25.83 -7.51
CA GLY A 86 -0.33 25.69 -6.28
C GLY A 86 0.19 26.55 -5.11
N ASN A 87 -0.31 26.29 -3.91
CA ASN A 87 0.04 27.05 -2.69
C ASN A 87 0.45 26.14 -1.53
N ASN A 88 0.90 24.92 -1.80
CA ASN A 88 1.20 23.89 -0.80
C ASN A 88 -0.05 23.49 0.04
N GLU A 89 -1.21 23.32 -0.63
CA GLU A 89 -2.47 22.89 0.01
C GLU A 89 -2.39 21.45 0.57
N GLY A 90 -1.46 20.67 0.02
CA GLY A 90 -1.11 19.31 0.40
C GLY A 90 0.09 18.84 -0.43
N ALA A 91 0.57 17.62 -0.17
CA ALA A 91 1.51 16.96 -1.06
C ALA A 91 0.88 16.79 -2.45
N ASN A 92 1.70 16.76 -3.49
CA ASN A 92 1.17 16.61 -4.84
C ASN A 92 0.89 15.13 -5.19
N PRO A 93 0.16 14.84 -6.28
CA PRO A 93 -0.25 13.47 -6.60
C PRO A 93 0.92 12.50 -6.80
N VAL A 94 2.06 12.96 -7.34
CA VAL A 94 3.23 12.09 -7.57
C VAL A 94 3.98 11.79 -6.28
N GLU A 95 4.01 12.73 -5.32
CA GLU A 95 4.47 12.48 -3.94
C GLU A 95 3.55 11.49 -3.21
N PHE A 96 2.23 11.58 -3.42
CA PHE A 96 1.28 10.59 -2.88
C PHE A 96 1.50 9.19 -3.45
N LEU A 97 1.94 9.06 -4.71
CA LEU A 97 2.35 7.77 -5.28
C LEU A 97 3.57 7.20 -4.53
N LEU A 98 4.57 8.04 -4.23
CA LEU A 98 5.74 7.62 -3.44
C LEU A 98 5.33 7.24 -2.00
N HIS A 99 4.42 7.98 -1.38
CA HIS A 99 3.84 7.64 -0.07
C HIS A 99 3.16 6.26 -0.08
N ALA A 100 2.31 6.00 -1.08
CA ALA A 100 1.63 4.71 -1.22
C ALA A 100 2.61 3.57 -1.45
N LEU A 101 3.64 3.79 -2.28
CA LEU A 101 4.69 2.82 -2.54
C LEU A 101 5.49 2.50 -1.26
N ALA A 102 5.91 3.53 -0.52
CA ALA A 102 6.63 3.41 0.74
C ALA A 102 5.87 2.54 1.76
N GLY A 103 4.59 2.86 1.96
CA GLY A 103 3.72 2.10 2.86
C GLY A 103 3.59 0.66 2.40
N CYS A 104 3.35 0.44 1.11
CA CYS A 104 3.12 -0.89 0.57
C CYS A 104 4.34 -1.81 0.66
N VAL A 105 5.54 -1.34 0.32
CA VAL A 105 6.77 -2.16 0.44
C VAL A 105 7.10 -2.46 1.90
N THR A 106 6.92 -1.47 2.79
CA THR A 106 7.14 -1.63 4.23
C THR A 106 6.18 -2.65 4.81
N THR A 107 4.88 -2.54 4.54
CA THR A 107 3.87 -3.50 5.03
C THR A 107 4.13 -4.91 4.49
N THR A 108 4.49 -5.04 3.22
CA THR A 108 4.83 -6.35 2.61
C THR A 108 6.05 -6.95 3.32
N PHE A 109 7.10 -6.16 3.53
CA PHE A 109 8.29 -6.60 4.25
C PHE A 109 7.95 -7.11 5.66
N VAL A 110 7.18 -6.34 6.44
CA VAL A 110 6.80 -6.70 7.82
C VAL A 110 5.95 -7.97 7.88
N LEU A 111 4.97 -8.11 6.97
CA LEU A 111 4.14 -9.32 6.87
C LEU A 111 4.99 -10.56 6.61
N HIS A 112 5.95 -10.46 5.69
CA HIS A 112 6.81 -11.60 5.34
C HIS A 112 7.90 -11.87 6.38
N ALA A 113 8.40 -10.85 7.08
CA ALA A 113 9.26 -11.04 8.24
C ALA A 113 8.53 -11.81 9.34
N MET A 114 7.28 -11.40 9.66
CA MET A 114 6.43 -12.12 10.62
C MET A 114 6.21 -13.57 10.20
N ALA A 115 5.88 -13.82 8.93
CA ALA A 115 5.65 -15.18 8.43
C ALA A 115 6.90 -16.09 8.51
N ARG A 116 8.11 -15.49 8.53
CA ARG A 116 9.40 -16.18 8.71
C ARG A 116 9.86 -16.23 10.18
N GLY A 117 9.09 -15.67 11.12
CA GLY A 117 9.48 -15.58 12.53
C GLY A 117 10.59 -14.56 12.81
N ILE A 118 10.85 -13.63 11.88
CA ILE A 118 11.91 -12.62 11.99
C ILE A 118 11.39 -11.39 12.72
N VAL A 119 12.03 -11.05 13.84
CA VAL A 119 11.72 -9.86 14.64
C VAL A 119 12.48 -8.65 14.08
N ILE A 120 11.74 -7.59 13.76
CA ILE A 120 12.28 -6.31 13.29
C ILE A 120 12.47 -5.40 14.51
N LYS A 121 13.67 -4.84 14.63
CA LYS A 121 14.03 -3.86 15.66
C LYS A 121 13.85 -2.43 15.17
N GLU A 122 14.27 -2.17 13.93
CA GLU A 122 14.14 -0.87 13.28
C GLU A 122 13.85 -1.07 11.78
N LEU A 123 12.97 -0.25 11.23
CA LEU A 123 12.66 -0.20 9.80
C LEU A 123 12.29 1.23 9.41
N SER A 124 13.02 1.80 8.46
CA SER A 124 12.64 3.05 7.78
C SER A 124 12.86 2.94 6.28
N THR A 125 12.12 3.74 5.52
CA THR A 125 12.12 3.69 4.05
C THR A 125 12.19 5.11 3.48
N GLU A 126 13.15 5.36 2.60
CA GLU A 126 13.31 6.61 1.86
C GLU A 126 13.08 6.37 0.36
N LEU A 127 12.40 7.29 -0.31
CA LEU A 127 12.11 7.20 -1.75
C LEU A 127 12.46 8.49 -2.46
N ALA A 128 12.96 8.35 -3.68
CA ALA A 128 13.13 9.44 -4.62
C ALA A 128 12.72 8.98 -6.01
N GLY A 129 11.96 9.80 -6.73
CA GLY A 129 11.61 9.58 -8.13
C GLY A 129 11.96 10.79 -8.98
N ASP A 130 12.42 10.55 -10.21
CA ASP A 130 12.76 11.60 -11.16
C ASP A 130 11.70 11.70 -12.25
N LEU A 131 11.26 12.92 -12.56
CA LEU A 131 10.20 13.21 -13.52
C LEU A 131 10.59 14.43 -14.36
N ASP A 132 10.41 14.33 -15.67
CA ASP A 132 10.58 15.46 -16.60
C ASP A 132 9.20 16.05 -16.94
N LEU A 133 9.01 17.33 -16.58
CA LEU A 133 7.74 18.04 -16.77
C LEU A 133 7.41 18.28 -18.25
N GLN A 134 8.36 18.14 -19.18
CA GLN A 134 8.09 18.25 -20.62
C GLN A 134 7.01 17.27 -21.07
N GLY A 135 6.99 16.05 -20.53
CA GLY A 135 5.98 15.03 -20.85
C GLY A 135 4.58 15.44 -20.37
N LEU A 136 4.46 15.94 -19.13
CA LEU A 136 3.20 16.45 -18.57
C LEU A 136 2.69 17.68 -19.36
N LEU A 137 3.59 18.58 -19.74
CA LEU A 137 3.27 19.83 -20.43
C LEU A 137 3.09 19.66 -21.94
N GLY A 138 3.30 18.45 -22.48
CA GLY A 138 3.17 18.16 -23.91
C GLY A 138 4.22 18.88 -24.77
N LEU A 139 5.40 19.16 -24.22
CA LEU A 139 6.49 19.86 -24.90
C LEU A 139 7.39 18.92 -25.70
N ASP A 140 7.47 17.65 -25.31
CA ASP A 140 8.22 16.60 -26.00
C ASP A 140 7.45 15.27 -25.95
N GLU A 141 7.06 14.73 -27.11
CA GLU A 141 6.32 13.46 -27.21
C GLU A 141 7.17 12.23 -26.88
N ALA A 142 8.51 12.36 -26.90
CA ALA A 142 9.42 11.28 -26.52
C ALA A 142 9.59 11.16 -25.00
N VAL A 143 9.17 12.16 -24.23
CA VAL A 143 9.29 12.20 -22.78
C VAL A 143 8.03 11.64 -22.13
N SER A 144 8.20 10.63 -21.27
CA SER A 144 7.10 10.09 -20.47
C SER A 144 6.59 11.11 -19.46
N PRO A 145 5.26 11.28 -19.27
CA PRO A 145 4.72 12.13 -18.22
C PRO A 145 4.82 11.50 -16.81
N GLY A 146 5.25 10.24 -16.70
CA GLY A 146 5.45 9.54 -15.43
C GLY A 146 6.88 9.58 -14.93
N TYR A 147 7.13 8.99 -13.75
CA TYR A 147 8.49 8.82 -13.23
C TYR A 147 9.36 7.99 -14.21
N GLU A 148 10.57 8.46 -14.47
CA GLU A 148 11.60 7.74 -15.24
C GLU A 148 12.18 6.57 -14.43
N GLN A 149 12.36 6.82 -13.13
CA GLN A 149 12.83 5.85 -12.16
C GLN A 149 12.39 6.26 -10.76
N ILE A 150 12.16 5.25 -9.91
CA ILE A 150 11.96 5.42 -8.47
C ILE A 150 12.99 4.54 -7.76
N ARG A 151 13.69 5.12 -6.79
CA ARG A 151 14.67 4.42 -5.95
C ARG A 151 14.14 4.35 -4.53
N ILE A 152 14.21 3.17 -3.93
CA ILE A 152 13.80 2.92 -2.55
C ILE A 152 15.04 2.51 -1.75
N ARG A 153 15.27 3.15 -0.60
CA ARG A 153 16.29 2.75 0.37
C ARG A 153 15.60 2.32 1.65
N MET A 154 15.79 1.06 2.04
CA MET A 154 15.24 0.51 3.28
C MET A 154 16.38 0.34 4.29
N HIS A 155 16.26 0.99 5.44
CA HIS A 155 17.17 0.81 6.57
C HIS A 155 16.53 -0.15 7.55
N VAL A 156 17.14 -1.33 7.74
CA VAL A 156 16.54 -2.40 8.54
C VAL A 156 17.54 -2.93 9.57
N LYS A 157 17.06 -3.11 10.81
CA LYS A 157 17.72 -3.93 11.83
C LYS A 157 16.74 -5.03 12.24
N ALA A 158 17.15 -6.29 12.14
CA ALA A 158 16.32 -7.45 12.46
C ALA A 158 17.15 -8.59 13.03
N ASP A 159 16.49 -9.52 13.72
CA ASP A 159 17.11 -10.71 14.31
C ASP A 159 17.19 -11.86 13.30
N CYS A 160 17.96 -11.65 12.23
CA CYS A 160 18.20 -12.64 11.18
C CYS A 160 19.59 -12.47 10.54
N SER A 161 19.96 -13.36 9.62
CA SER A 161 21.18 -13.19 8.84
C SER A 161 21.01 -12.12 7.75
N ASP A 162 22.11 -11.55 7.27
CA ASP A 162 22.08 -10.62 6.12
C ASP A 162 21.45 -11.26 4.89
N LYS A 163 21.67 -12.57 4.69
CA LYS A 163 21.05 -13.32 3.60
C LYS A 163 19.53 -13.34 3.73
N ASP A 164 18.99 -13.63 4.91
CA ASP A 164 17.55 -13.64 5.13
C ASP A 164 16.94 -12.25 4.92
N LEU A 165 17.71 -11.21 5.27
CA LEU A 165 17.32 -9.82 5.09
C LEU A 165 17.27 -9.42 3.61
N GLU A 166 18.29 -9.76 2.83
CA GLU A 166 18.30 -9.56 1.37
C GLU A 166 17.16 -10.33 0.69
N ASP A 167 16.92 -11.58 1.13
CA ASP A 167 15.79 -12.40 0.66
C ASP A 167 14.43 -11.79 1.04
N LEU A 168 14.33 -11.02 2.12
CA LEU A 168 13.11 -10.27 2.48
C LEU A 168 12.94 -9.02 1.61
N LEU A 169 14.01 -8.26 1.37
CA LEU A 169 14.00 -7.07 0.52
C LEU A 169 13.57 -7.41 -0.92
N ALA A 170 14.22 -8.43 -1.51
CA ALA A 170 13.87 -8.93 -2.84
C ALA A 170 12.41 -9.42 -2.89
N TYR A 171 11.94 -10.08 -1.84
CA TYR A 171 10.56 -10.54 -1.76
C TYR A 171 9.58 -9.36 -1.72
N ALA A 172 9.85 -8.34 -0.91
CA ALA A 172 9.01 -7.15 -0.80
C ALA A 172 8.90 -6.40 -2.14
N GLN A 173 10.00 -6.27 -2.88
CA GLN A 173 10.00 -5.68 -4.22
C GLN A 173 9.09 -6.46 -5.19
N GLN A 174 9.15 -7.80 -5.16
CA GLN A 174 8.39 -8.63 -6.10
C GLN A 174 6.90 -8.75 -5.75
N HIS A 175 6.56 -8.74 -4.46
CA HIS A 175 5.22 -9.10 -3.98
C HIS A 175 4.42 -7.93 -3.44
N SER A 176 5.03 -6.74 -3.28
CA SER A 176 4.29 -5.53 -2.92
C SER A 176 3.30 -5.17 -4.03
N PRO A 177 1.97 -5.10 -3.74
CA PRO A 177 0.97 -4.78 -4.75
C PRO A 177 1.21 -3.45 -5.47
N VAL A 178 1.62 -2.40 -4.75
CA VAL A 178 1.89 -1.08 -5.35
C VAL A 178 3.18 -1.10 -6.16
N CYS A 179 4.26 -1.71 -5.65
CA CYS A 179 5.50 -1.84 -6.41
C CYS A 179 5.27 -2.60 -7.71
N ASN A 180 4.57 -3.74 -7.64
CA ASN A 180 4.22 -4.54 -8.81
C ASN A 180 3.31 -3.76 -9.79
N THR A 181 2.36 -2.96 -9.30
CA THR A 181 1.50 -2.09 -10.13
C THR A 181 2.29 -1.04 -10.89
N ILE A 182 3.37 -0.50 -10.31
CA ILE A 182 4.24 0.48 -10.97
C ILE A 182 5.19 -0.19 -11.97
N CYS A 183 5.73 -1.36 -11.62
CA CYS A 183 6.72 -2.06 -12.46
C CYS A 183 6.12 -2.83 -13.65
N ARG A 184 4.80 -2.86 -13.80
CA ARG A 184 4.13 -3.54 -14.91
C ARG A 184 3.02 -2.67 -15.52
N PRO A 185 2.66 -2.88 -16.80
CA PRO A 185 1.49 -2.22 -17.37
C PRO A 185 0.22 -2.73 -16.68
N VAL A 186 -0.51 -1.81 -16.04
CA VAL A 186 -1.87 -2.04 -15.54
C VAL A 186 -2.83 -1.22 -16.38
N PRO A 187 -3.83 -1.83 -17.04
CA PRO A 187 -4.83 -1.07 -17.79
C PRO A 187 -5.56 -0.08 -16.88
N VAL A 188 -5.48 1.20 -17.22
CA VAL A 188 -6.26 2.28 -16.60
C VAL A 188 -7.20 2.82 -17.66
N VAL A 189 -8.50 2.77 -17.38
CA VAL A 189 -9.54 3.22 -18.30
C VAL A 189 -10.17 4.48 -17.74
N ILE A 190 -10.19 5.55 -18.53
CA ILE A 190 -10.83 6.82 -18.19
C ILE A 190 -12.07 6.96 -19.07
N GLU A 191 -13.23 7.10 -18.43
CA GLU A 191 -14.52 7.23 -19.11
C GLU A 191 -15.23 8.49 -18.65
N ARG A 192 -15.88 9.19 -19.58
CA ARG A 192 -16.77 10.29 -19.26
C ARG A 192 -18.15 9.73 -18.91
N VAL A 193 -18.62 10.02 -17.70
CA VAL A 193 -20.01 9.75 -17.32
C VAL A 193 -20.90 10.86 -17.91
N THR A 194 -21.82 10.50 -18.79
CA THR A 194 -22.89 11.38 -19.29
C THR A 194 -24.16 11.13 -18.50
N GLY A 195 -24.77 12.19 -17.95
CA GLY A 195 -26.08 12.12 -17.32
C GLY A 195 -27.23 12.09 -18.31
#